data_AF-A0A4S2UG44-F1
#
_entry.id   AF-A0A4S2UG44-F1
#
_cell.length_a   1.000
_cell.length_b   1.000
_cell.length_c   1.000
_cell.angle_alpha   90.00
_cell.angle_beta   90.00
_cell.angle_gamma   90.00
#
_symmetry.space_group_name_H-M   'P 1'
#
loop_
_entity.id
_entity.type
_entity.pdbx_description
1 polymer ?
#
loop_
_entity_poly.entity_id
_entity_poly.type
_entity_poly.pdbx_seq_one_letter_code
_entity_poly.pdbx_strand_id
1 'polypeptide(L)'
;MTPVDLSATVLHAVRRAVSEDALRAPVPARVRVERTRPGGHGDYASAVALQLAGPAALSAREVAEILRDRLAGAPGIASVEITGPGFLNFTLDASAGAAAHHALVHRVREEGERYGYGDDLAGQRLGVVHAREVRAAVTADAVRRLLTAQGAVVRLSCEGEPDADWARLGVAADAYGKPPAGPGADRQPPGVAADAHGQRPGAGRQAADAVTADAVRRLRRAQGALVRVSCEGEPDADWTRLGVSADAYGKPAAGKAGASRQVLGAAADGHGQPPAAPAAGRQRADAHGGRAVEGPAPAGPGTPTPPAPIRPVPAGETAAALLTRLGPDATRWGLLRPAGHDRAALGPDLLVQTEANALFRVRYAHARARALGRGAALLGLTAAGPGEGIEAHEAPTLLALLADYPAVLTAAARHRAPDRLARHLEAVAGAFFDFHDAAPPLPVGDEKPSAAHRSRLAIAEAAGTVLAGGLSLLGVSAPEHL
;
A
#
# COMPACT_ATOMS: atom_id res chain seq x y z
N MET A 1 5.22 -1.14 25.67
CA MET A 1 5.79 -0.07 24.83
C MET A 1 7.06 0.44 25.49
N THR A 2 8.19 0.36 24.79
CA THR A 2 9.51 0.83 25.24
C THR A 2 9.70 2.33 24.92
N PRO A 3 10.73 3.02 25.45
CA PRO A 3 11.04 4.40 25.06
C PRO A 3 11.37 4.55 23.57
N VAL A 4 11.96 3.51 22.98
CA VAL A 4 12.26 3.46 21.55
C VAL A 4 10.96 3.35 20.76
N ASP A 5 10.05 2.47 21.20
CA ASP A 5 8.71 2.34 20.61
C ASP A 5 7.93 3.64 20.69
N LEU A 6 7.99 4.34 21.84
CA LEU A 6 7.32 5.62 22.01
C LEU A 6 7.94 6.69 21.10
N SER A 7 9.27 6.75 20.99
CA SER A 7 9.96 7.66 20.07
C SER A 7 9.55 7.41 18.61
N ALA A 8 9.47 6.15 18.21
CA ALA A 8 9.00 5.73 16.89
C ALA A 8 7.52 6.11 16.68
N THR A 9 6.68 5.90 17.68
CA THR A 9 5.25 6.24 17.67
C THR A 9 5.02 7.74 17.53
N VAL A 10 5.80 8.57 18.23
CA VAL A 10 5.73 10.04 18.10
C VAL A 10 6.24 10.50 16.74
N LEU A 11 7.36 9.95 16.26
CA LEU A 11 7.85 10.24 14.91
C LEU A 11 6.82 9.84 13.83
N HIS A 12 6.14 8.72 14.04
CA HIS A 12 5.05 8.24 13.20
C HIS A 12 3.86 9.21 13.21
N ALA A 13 3.42 9.69 14.38
CA ALA A 13 2.37 10.70 14.46
C ALA A 13 2.75 11.99 13.71
N VAL A 14 4.01 12.40 13.75
CA VAL A 14 4.53 13.52 12.94
C VAL A 14 4.44 13.22 11.45
N ARG A 15 4.88 12.03 11.01
CA ARG A 15 4.78 11.60 9.60
C ARG A 15 3.34 11.61 9.12
N ARG A 16 2.41 11.14 9.95
CA ARG A 16 0.98 11.13 9.64
C ARG A 16 0.38 12.53 9.55
N ALA A 17 0.77 13.42 10.47
CA ALA A 17 0.35 14.83 10.41
C ALA A 17 0.82 15.52 9.11
N VAL A 18 2.04 15.22 8.66
CA VAL A 18 2.58 15.75 7.40
C VAL A 18 1.92 15.07 6.19
N SER A 19 1.67 13.77 6.24
CA SER A 19 1.02 13.04 5.14
C SER A 19 -0.46 13.42 4.97
N GLU A 20 -1.12 13.90 6.02
CA GLU A 20 -2.49 14.41 5.97
C GLU A 20 -2.57 15.92 5.68
N ASP A 21 -1.44 16.59 5.46
CA ASP A 21 -1.32 18.06 5.29
C ASP A 21 -1.79 18.88 6.51
N ALA A 22 -1.98 18.23 7.66
CA ALA A 22 -2.31 18.89 8.92
C ALA A 22 -1.10 19.61 9.53
N LEU A 23 0.11 19.21 9.15
CA LEU A 23 1.36 19.86 9.57
C LEU A 23 2.28 20.07 8.36
N ARG A 24 2.63 21.33 8.07
CA ARG A 24 3.54 21.67 6.98
C ARG A 24 4.97 21.90 7.48
N ALA A 25 5.62 20.83 7.91
CA ALA A 25 7.00 20.88 8.43
C ALA A 25 7.84 19.71 7.88
N PRO A 26 9.18 19.86 7.79
CA PRO A 26 10.05 18.74 7.49
C PRO A 26 9.96 17.68 8.60
N VAL A 27 9.82 16.42 8.21
CA VAL A 27 9.82 15.30 9.16
C VAL A 27 11.23 15.14 9.73
N PRO A 28 11.41 15.16 11.07
CA PRO A 28 12.72 14.99 11.68
C PRO A 28 13.22 13.55 11.48
N ALA A 29 14.54 13.36 11.42
CA ALA A 29 15.12 12.03 11.27
C ALA A 29 14.85 11.13 12.48
N ARG A 30 14.82 11.71 13.69
CA ARG A 30 14.53 11.04 14.96
C ARG A 30 13.75 11.95 15.89
N VAL A 31 12.86 11.38 16.67
CA VAL A 31 12.23 12.04 17.82
C VAL A 31 12.85 11.49 19.10
N ARG A 32 13.12 12.37 20.05
CA ARG A 32 13.61 11.99 21.38
C ARG A 32 12.47 12.07 22.38
N VAL A 33 12.37 11.04 23.21
CA VAL A 33 11.51 11.01 24.39
C VAL A 33 12.40 10.81 25.61
N GLU A 34 12.09 11.51 26.69
CA GLU A 34 12.84 11.46 27.94
C GLU A 34 11.91 11.01 29.07
N ARG A 35 12.45 10.31 30.06
CA ARG A 35 11.69 10.03 31.29
C ARG A 35 11.39 11.35 31.99
N THR A 36 10.15 11.49 32.42
CA THR A 36 9.74 12.62 33.24
C THR A 36 10.49 12.58 34.58
N ARG A 37 10.79 13.76 35.13
CA ARG A 37 11.45 13.85 36.43
C ARG A 37 10.49 13.34 37.52
N PRO A 38 10.99 12.85 38.67
CA PRO A 38 10.13 12.49 39.80
C PRO A 38 9.18 13.65 40.15
N GLY A 39 7.87 13.40 40.12
CA GLY A 39 6.82 14.43 40.30
C GLY A 39 6.37 15.15 39.02
N GLY A 40 6.87 14.77 37.84
CA GLY A 40 6.39 15.24 36.54
C GLY A 40 5.13 14.50 36.06
N HIS A 41 4.51 15.02 35.00
CA HIS A 41 3.29 14.44 34.40
C HIS A 41 3.65 13.31 33.43
N GLY A 42 3.00 12.15 33.55
CA GLY A 42 3.22 10.97 32.69
C GLY A 42 4.55 10.23 32.94
N ASP A 43 4.78 9.16 32.19
CA ASP A 43 5.99 8.32 32.24
C ASP A 43 7.15 8.91 31.39
N TYR A 44 6.80 9.55 30.27
CA TYR A 44 7.74 10.11 29.30
C TYR A 44 7.27 11.47 28.77
N ALA A 45 8.20 12.29 28.28
CA ALA A 45 7.90 13.55 27.64
C ALA A 45 8.67 13.76 26.33
N SER A 46 8.10 14.52 25.40
CA SER A 46 8.76 14.94 24.15
C SER A 46 8.58 16.43 23.87
N ALA A 47 9.66 17.06 23.42
CA ALA A 47 9.71 18.46 22.99
C ALA A 47 9.51 18.65 21.48
N VAL A 48 9.08 17.60 20.75
CA VAL A 48 9.01 17.61 19.28
C VAL A 48 8.14 18.74 18.72
N ALA A 49 7.04 19.09 19.40
CA ALA A 49 6.14 20.15 18.94
C ALA A 49 6.83 21.53 18.94
N LEU A 50 7.73 21.78 19.89
CA LEU A 50 8.55 23.00 19.96
C LEU A 50 9.53 23.08 18.78
N GLN A 51 10.08 21.94 18.35
CA GLN A 51 11.00 21.86 17.22
C GLN A 51 10.28 22.10 15.88
N LEU A 52 9.04 21.63 15.76
CA LEU A 52 8.24 21.70 14.53
C LEU A 52 7.46 23.01 14.37
N ALA A 53 7.21 23.74 15.47
CA ALA A 53 6.47 25.01 15.48
C ALA A 53 7.00 26.03 14.46
N GLY A 54 8.31 26.28 14.50
CA GLY A 54 8.97 27.24 13.60
C GLY A 54 8.80 26.89 12.12
N PRO A 55 9.23 25.70 11.68
CA PRO A 55 9.04 25.27 10.29
C PRO A 55 7.58 25.18 9.84
N ALA A 56 6.65 24.87 10.75
CA ALA A 56 5.22 24.78 10.46
C ALA A 56 4.50 26.14 10.40
N ALA A 57 5.15 27.22 10.85
CA ALA A 57 4.53 28.54 11.06
C ALA A 57 3.29 28.48 11.97
N LEU A 58 3.31 27.62 12.99
CA LEU A 58 2.25 27.44 14.00
C LEU A 58 2.85 27.63 15.40
N SER A 59 2.00 27.90 16.41
CA SER A 59 2.46 27.87 17.79
C SER A 59 2.78 26.43 18.23
N ALA A 60 3.75 26.28 19.14
CA ALA A 60 4.12 24.96 19.65
C ALA A 60 2.95 24.23 20.33
N ARG A 61 1.99 24.98 20.89
CA ARG A 61 0.76 24.42 21.45
C ARG A 61 -0.17 23.87 20.38
N GLU A 62 -0.40 24.60 19.29
CA GLU A 62 -1.19 24.11 18.15
C GLU A 62 -0.57 22.86 17.53
N VAL A 63 0.76 22.83 17.35
CA VAL A 63 1.45 21.63 16.88
C VAL A 63 1.29 20.47 17.87
N ALA A 64 1.40 20.73 19.18
CA ALA A 64 1.19 19.71 20.19
C ALA A 64 -0.24 19.16 20.17
N GLU A 65 -1.25 20.00 19.94
CA GLU A 65 -2.66 19.58 19.82
C GLU A 65 -2.87 18.70 18.58
N ILE A 66 -2.34 19.11 17.41
CA ILE A 66 -2.36 18.31 16.17
C ILE A 66 -1.74 16.92 16.37
N LEU A 67 -0.61 16.86 17.09
CA LEU A 67 0.08 15.60 17.37
C LEU A 67 -0.65 14.77 18.43
N ARG A 68 -1.14 15.40 19.51
CA ARG A 68 -1.92 14.75 20.57
C ARG A 68 -3.13 14.04 19.99
N ASP A 69 -3.88 14.67 19.09
CA ASP A 69 -5.09 14.08 18.51
C ASP A 69 -4.79 12.82 17.67
N ARG A 70 -3.56 12.69 17.17
CA ARG A 70 -3.07 11.50 16.45
C ARG A 70 -2.44 10.45 17.37
N LEU A 71 -1.94 10.87 18.51
CA LEU A 71 -1.32 10.02 19.53
C LEU A 71 -2.36 9.49 20.54
N ALA A 72 -3.50 10.17 20.68
CA ALA A 72 -4.63 9.74 21.48
C ALA A 72 -5.21 8.45 20.89
N GLY A 73 -5.12 7.35 21.65
CA GLY A 73 -5.55 6.03 21.21
C GLY A 73 -4.49 5.24 20.42
N ALA A 74 -3.26 5.75 20.31
CA ALA A 74 -2.17 4.98 19.75
C ALA A 74 -1.86 3.74 20.62
N PRO A 75 -1.58 2.57 20.01
CA PRO A 75 -1.23 1.36 20.72
C PRO A 75 -0.12 1.60 21.75
N GLY A 76 -0.39 1.34 23.02
CA GLY A 76 0.62 1.51 24.07
C GLY A 76 0.56 2.83 24.83
N ILE A 77 -0.26 3.79 24.38
CA ILE A 77 -0.44 5.10 25.03
C ILE A 77 -1.81 5.14 25.72
N ALA A 78 -1.80 5.24 27.05
CA ALA A 78 -3.00 5.42 27.86
C ALA A 78 -3.54 6.85 27.75
N SER A 79 -2.66 7.85 27.83
CA SER A 79 -3.03 9.26 27.70
C SER A 79 -1.87 10.12 27.20
N VAL A 80 -2.22 11.26 26.60
CA VAL A 80 -1.28 12.29 26.16
C VAL A 80 -1.73 13.65 26.69
N GLU A 81 -0.89 14.27 27.52
CA GLU A 81 -1.15 15.56 28.12
C GLU A 81 -0.18 16.62 27.59
N ILE A 82 -0.71 17.80 27.25
CA ILE A 82 0.09 18.93 26.77
C ILE A 82 0.38 19.85 27.94
N THR A 83 1.67 20.03 28.28
CA THR A 83 2.10 20.94 29.36
C THR A 83 2.96 22.09 28.83
N GLY A 84 2.90 23.21 29.54
CA GLY A 84 3.69 24.41 29.24
C GLY A 84 3.45 24.93 27.81
N PRO A 85 4.51 25.34 27.09
CA PRO A 85 4.40 25.91 25.74
C PRO A 85 4.11 24.88 24.63
N GLY A 86 4.12 23.57 24.93
CA GLY A 86 3.90 22.52 23.93
C GLY A 86 4.64 21.19 24.20
N PHE A 87 4.93 20.83 25.45
CA PHE A 87 5.50 19.52 25.77
C PHE A 87 4.40 18.45 25.74
N LEU A 88 4.66 17.34 25.05
CA LEU A 88 3.78 16.17 25.06
C LEU A 88 4.24 15.22 26.15
N ASN A 89 3.38 14.90 27.11
CA ASN A 89 3.64 13.96 28.19
C ASN A 89 2.77 12.72 28.01
N PHE A 90 3.35 11.54 28.18
CA PHE A 90 2.77 10.26 27.81
C PHE A 90 2.62 9.37 29.03
N THR A 91 1.44 8.83 29.24
CA THR A 91 1.19 7.71 30.15
C THR A 91 1.05 6.44 29.32
N LEU A 92 1.78 5.37 29.65
CA LEU A 92 1.82 4.15 28.82
C LEU A 92 0.87 3.05 29.33
N ASP A 93 0.21 2.35 28.41
CA ASP A 93 -0.53 1.10 28.66
C ASP A 93 0.07 -0.04 27.83
N ALA A 94 0.95 -0.82 28.46
CA ALA A 94 1.63 -1.91 27.79
C ALA A 94 0.68 -3.01 27.25
N SER A 95 -0.49 -3.18 27.85
CA SER A 95 -1.43 -4.26 27.52
C SER A 95 -2.26 -3.95 26.28
N ALA A 96 -2.80 -2.73 26.18
CA ALA A 96 -3.51 -2.25 24.99
C ALA A 96 -2.60 -2.19 23.76
N GLY A 97 -1.32 -1.85 23.96
CA GLY A 97 -0.32 -1.84 22.89
C GLY A 97 -0.10 -3.21 22.26
N ALA A 98 0.11 -4.25 23.06
CA ALA A 98 0.36 -5.60 22.53
C ALA A 98 -0.85 -6.14 21.74
N ALA A 99 -2.07 -5.94 22.26
CA ALA A 99 -3.30 -6.38 21.61
C ALA A 99 -3.53 -5.69 20.25
N ALA A 100 -3.26 -4.39 20.16
CA ALA A 100 -3.45 -3.64 18.91
C ALA A 100 -2.42 -3.99 17.83
N HIS A 101 -1.15 -4.23 18.19
CA HIS A 101 -0.14 -4.70 17.23
C HIS A 101 -0.43 -6.12 16.72
N HIS A 102 -0.89 -7.01 17.60
CA HIS A 102 -1.39 -8.31 17.21
C HIS A 102 -2.54 -8.19 16.20
N ALA A 103 -3.58 -7.41 16.53
CA ALA A 103 -4.71 -7.19 15.64
C ALA A 103 -4.29 -6.59 14.28
N LEU A 104 -3.30 -5.70 14.27
CA LEU A 104 -2.72 -5.14 13.05
C LEU A 104 -2.07 -6.20 12.16
N VAL A 105 -1.13 -6.98 12.70
CA VAL A 105 -0.41 -8.01 11.92
C VAL A 105 -1.38 -9.03 11.35
N HIS A 106 -2.37 -9.45 12.13
CA HIS A 106 -3.41 -10.35 11.64
C HIS A 106 -4.24 -9.72 10.54
N ARG A 107 -4.73 -8.49 10.73
CA ARG A 107 -5.51 -7.77 9.72
C ARG A 107 -4.77 -7.63 8.40
N VAL A 108 -3.49 -7.24 8.44
CA VAL A 108 -2.65 -7.10 7.23
C VAL A 108 -2.57 -8.44 6.49
N ARG A 109 -2.36 -9.54 7.21
CA ARG A 109 -2.23 -10.88 6.62
C ARG A 109 -3.57 -11.41 6.09
N GLU A 110 -4.68 -11.10 6.75
CA GLU A 110 -6.03 -11.49 6.34
C GLU A 110 -6.52 -10.70 5.11
N GLU A 111 -6.33 -9.38 5.10
CA GLU A 111 -6.72 -8.52 3.97
C GLU A 111 -5.77 -8.66 2.77
N GLY A 112 -4.53 -9.13 3.01
CA GLY A 112 -3.55 -9.36 1.96
C GLY A 112 -3.13 -8.06 1.26
N GLU A 113 -2.94 -8.12 -0.06
CA GLU A 113 -2.57 -6.95 -0.88
C GLU A 113 -3.65 -5.84 -0.89
N ARG A 114 -4.87 -6.15 -0.42
CA ARG A 114 -5.96 -5.17 -0.28
C ARG A 114 -5.94 -4.44 1.05
N TYR A 115 -5.01 -4.75 1.96
CA TYR A 115 -4.91 -4.05 3.22
C TYR A 115 -4.81 -2.53 3.00
N GLY A 116 -5.65 -1.78 3.72
CA GLY A 116 -5.73 -0.31 3.60
C GLY A 116 -6.57 0.21 2.43
N TYR A 117 -7.21 -0.66 1.66
CA TYR A 117 -8.28 -0.24 0.74
C TYR A 117 -9.46 0.26 1.56
N GLY A 118 -10.15 1.27 1.03
CA GLY A 118 -11.25 1.95 1.72
C GLY A 118 -12.44 2.19 0.80
N ASP A 119 -13.49 2.75 1.37
CA ASP A 119 -14.74 3.10 0.69
C ASP A 119 -15.07 4.61 0.75
N ASP A 120 -14.09 5.44 1.13
CA ASP A 120 -14.16 6.90 1.18
C ASP A 120 -14.76 7.54 -0.09
N LEU A 121 -14.54 6.92 -1.25
CA LEU A 121 -15.01 7.39 -2.55
C LEU A 121 -16.03 6.43 -3.19
N ALA A 122 -16.63 5.53 -2.41
CA ALA A 122 -17.63 4.60 -2.89
C ALA A 122 -18.81 5.33 -3.55
N GLY A 123 -19.24 4.81 -4.71
CA GLY A 123 -20.31 5.41 -5.51
C GLY A 123 -19.89 6.63 -6.34
N GLN A 124 -18.68 7.17 -6.16
CA GLN A 124 -18.20 8.28 -6.97
C GLN A 124 -17.69 7.79 -8.34
N ARG A 125 -18.10 8.50 -9.40
CA ARG A 125 -17.60 8.29 -10.77
C ARG A 125 -16.71 9.46 -11.15
N LEU A 126 -15.40 9.24 -11.18
CA LEU A 126 -14.40 10.29 -11.35
C LEU A 126 -13.78 10.24 -12.75
N GLY A 127 -13.71 11.39 -13.42
CA GLY A 127 -12.93 11.57 -14.64
C GLY A 127 -11.53 12.08 -14.32
N VAL A 128 -10.50 11.40 -14.80
CA VAL A 128 -9.10 11.82 -14.70
C VAL A 128 -8.57 12.07 -16.10
N VAL A 129 -8.27 13.33 -16.41
CA VAL A 129 -7.64 13.73 -17.67
C VAL A 129 -6.13 13.90 -17.45
N HIS A 130 -5.31 13.50 -18.41
CA HIS A 130 -3.86 13.72 -18.36
C HIS A 130 -3.32 14.24 -19.70
N ALA A 131 -2.19 14.94 -19.64
CA ALA A 131 -1.48 15.40 -20.83
C ALA A 131 -0.99 14.20 -21.67
N ARG A 132 -0.81 14.40 -22.98
CA ARG A 132 -0.20 13.41 -23.87
C ARG A 132 1.33 13.34 -23.65
N GLU A 133 1.75 12.81 -22.51
CA GLU A 133 3.14 12.69 -22.09
C GLU A 133 3.29 11.46 -21.18
N VAL A 134 4.44 10.76 -21.23
CA VAL A 134 4.62 9.45 -20.58
C VAL A 134 4.52 9.51 -19.06
N ARG A 135 5.12 10.50 -18.40
CA ARG A 135 5.00 10.66 -16.95
C ARG A 135 3.57 11.00 -16.55
N ALA A 136 2.89 11.86 -17.30
CA ALA A 136 1.49 12.20 -17.07
C ALA A 136 0.60 10.95 -17.16
N ALA A 137 0.81 10.10 -18.18
CA ALA A 137 0.08 8.85 -18.37
C ALA A 137 0.33 7.85 -17.21
N VAL A 138 1.59 7.63 -16.83
CA VAL A 138 1.95 6.73 -15.71
C VAL A 138 1.42 7.26 -14.37
N THR A 139 1.52 8.59 -14.13
CA THR A 139 0.97 9.23 -12.93
C THR A 139 -0.54 9.06 -12.87
N ALA A 140 -1.24 9.28 -13.99
CA ALA A 140 -2.68 9.17 -14.05
C ALA A 140 -3.17 7.73 -13.85
N ASP A 141 -2.44 6.72 -14.35
CA ASP A 141 -2.72 5.32 -14.05
C ASP A 141 -2.51 4.97 -12.56
N ALA A 142 -1.44 5.45 -11.93
CA ALA A 142 -1.23 5.25 -10.49
C ALA A 142 -2.34 5.94 -9.67
N VAL A 143 -2.73 7.17 -10.04
CA VAL A 143 -3.86 7.88 -9.41
C VAL A 143 -5.17 7.14 -9.61
N ARG A 144 -5.42 6.57 -10.79
CA ARG A 144 -6.59 5.72 -11.05
C ARG A 144 -6.61 4.51 -10.11
N ARG A 145 -5.49 3.80 -9.96
CA ARG A 145 -5.36 2.66 -9.03
C ARG A 145 -5.63 3.07 -7.59
N LEU A 146 -5.06 4.18 -7.13
CA LEU A 146 -5.26 4.73 -5.79
C LEU A 146 -6.73 5.10 -5.54
N LEU A 147 -7.36 5.84 -6.45
CA LEU A 147 -8.77 6.23 -6.34
C LEU A 147 -9.71 5.01 -6.34
N THR A 148 -9.44 4.01 -7.17
CA THR A 148 -10.19 2.74 -7.19
C THR A 148 -9.98 1.93 -5.92
N ALA A 149 -8.79 1.95 -5.32
CA ALA A 149 -8.53 1.35 -4.01
C ALA A 149 -9.30 2.03 -2.88
N GLN A 150 -9.81 3.25 -3.09
CA GLN A 150 -10.69 3.98 -2.17
C GLN A 150 -12.18 3.89 -2.58
N GLY A 151 -12.54 2.99 -3.50
CA GLY A 151 -13.92 2.71 -3.90
C GLY A 151 -14.47 3.51 -5.09
N ALA A 152 -13.67 4.40 -5.70
CA ALA A 152 -14.12 5.18 -6.85
C ALA A 152 -14.13 4.37 -8.16
N VAL A 153 -15.12 4.64 -9.01
CA VAL A 153 -15.10 4.22 -10.42
C VAL A 153 -14.43 5.32 -11.23
N VAL A 154 -13.27 5.04 -11.80
CA VAL A 154 -12.44 6.07 -12.45
C VAL A 154 -12.36 5.82 -13.96
N ARG A 155 -12.61 6.87 -14.74
CA ARG A 155 -12.35 6.91 -16.19
C ARG A 155 -11.10 7.73 -16.46
N LEU A 156 -10.14 7.15 -17.16
CA LEU A 156 -8.91 7.81 -17.60
C LEU A 156 -9.10 8.37 -19.02
N SER A 157 -8.70 9.62 -19.26
CA SER A 157 -8.74 10.23 -20.59
C SER A 157 -7.45 10.98 -20.92
N CYS A 158 -7.01 10.90 -22.16
CA CYS A 158 -5.81 11.57 -22.65
C CYS A 158 -6.18 12.77 -23.53
N GLU A 159 -5.43 13.88 -23.44
CA GLU A 159 -5.70 15.08 -24.25
C GLU A 159 -5.47 14.88 -25.77
N GLY A 160 -4.75 13.83 -26.16
CA GLY A 160 -4.54 13.42 -27.54
C GLY A 160 -4.44 11.91 -27.63
N GLU A 161 -4.25 11.39 -28.85
CA GLU A 161 -4.09 9.95 -29.07
C GLU A 161 -3.01 9.37 -28.12
N PRO A 162 -3.25 8.24 -27.43
CA PRO A 162 -2.25 7.63 -26.57
C PRO A 162 -1.03 7.13 -27.36
N ASP A 163 0.14 7.13 -26.73
CA ASP A 163 1.31 6.42 -27.29
C ASP A 163 1.11 4.91 -27.13
N ALA A 164 1.36 4.13 -28.17
CA ALA A 164 1.20 2.68 -28.16
C ALA A 164 2.12 2.00 -27.13
N ASP A 165 3.30 2.55 -26.85
CA ASP A 165 4.24 1.99 -25.88
C ASP A 165 3.77 2.13 -24.43
N TRP A 166 2.78 2.98 -24.14
CA TRP A 166 2.20 3.09 -22.80
C TRP A 166 1.53 1.80 -22.33
N ALA A 167 1.03 0.97 -23.25
CA ALA A 167 0.48 -0.34 -22.91
C ALA A 167 1.53 -1.26 -22.25
N ARG A 168 2.80 -1.15 -22.65
CA ARG A 168 3.93 -1.89 -22.05
C ARG A 168 4.29 -1.39 -20.65
N LEU A 169 3.90 -0.16 -20.32
CA LEU A 169 3.93 0.38 -18.97
C LEU A 169 2.65 0.07 -18.19
N GLY A 170 1.72 -0.71 -18.74
CA GLY A 170 0.44 -1.05 -18.10
C GLY A 170 -0.53 0.13 -17.99
N VAL A 171 -0.39 1.14 -18.86
CA VAL A 171 -1.28 2.31 -18.93
C VAL A 171 -2.21 2.18 -20.13
N ALA A 172 -3.50 2.36 -19.90
CA ALA A 172 -4.52 2.44 -20.94
C ALA A 172 -5.47 3.60 -20.65
N ALA A 173 -5.75 4.42 -21.66
CA ALA A 173 -6.74 5.49 -21.59
C ALA A 173 -8.08 4.99 -22.15
N ASP A 174 -9.18 5.29 -21.46
CA ASP A 174 -10.53 4.89 -21.88
C ASP A 174 -11.07 5.75 -23.03
N ALA A 175 -10.54 6.97 -23.15
CA ALA A 175 -10.89 7.91 -24.20
C ALA A 175 -9.72 8.87 -24.48
N TYR A 176 -9.73 9.51 -25.64
CA TYR A 176 -8.77 10.57 -25.95
C TYR A 176 -9.35 11.67 -26.82
N GLY A 177 -8.70 12.84 -26.79
CA GLY A 177 -9.10 14.03 -27.56
C GLY A 177 -10.07 14.94 -26.80
N LYS A 178 -10.43 16.06 -27.43
CA LYS A 178 -11.39 17.02 -26.85
C LYS A 178 -12.76 16.34 -26.77
N PRO A 179 -13.42 16.30 -25.59
CA PRO A 179 -14.77 15.74 -25.51
C PRO A 179 -15.68 16.53 -26.47
N PRO A 180 -16.59 15.87 -27.21
CA PRO A 180 -17.53 16.57 -28.08
C PRO A 180 -18.32 17.56 -27.22
N ALA A 181 -18.32 18.83 -27.63
CA ALA A 181 -19.03 19.88 -26.91
C ALA A 181 -20.54 19.67 -27.05
N GLY A 182 -21.15 18.99 -26.08
CA GLY A 182 -22.59 18.81 -25.99
C GLY A 182 -22.99 18.08 -24.70
N PRO A 183 -24.07 18.48 -24.01
CA PRO A 183 -24.55 17.78 -22.83
C PRO A 183 -25.24 16.48 -23.25
N GLY A 184 -24.74 15.35 -22.75
CA GLY A 184 -25.43 14.07 -22.80
C GLY A 184 -24.98 13.12 -23.91
N ALA A 185 -24.09 12.19 -23.55
CA ALA A 185 -24.13 10.81 -24.06
C ALA A 185 -23.20 9.94 -23.23
N ASP A 186 -23.77 9.17 -22.30
CA ASP A 186 -23.26 7.84 -21.98
C ASP A 186 -23.24 7.06 -23.30
N ARG A 187 -22.11 7.08 -24.01
CA ARG A 187 -21.84 6.13 -25.10
C ARG A 187 -20.90 5.07 -24.57
N GLN A 188 -21.45 3.87 -24.48
CA GLN A 188 -20.74 2.60 -24.50
C GLN A 188 -19.73 2.60 -25.67
N PRO A 189 -18.51 2.06 -25.51
CA PRO A 189 -17.55 1.97 -26.61
C PRO A 189 -18.18 1.22 -27.80
N PRO A 190 -17.83 1.57 -29.05
CA PRO A 190 -18.43 0.94 -30.21
C PRO A 190 -18.10 -0.56 -30.20
N GLY A 191 -19.16 -1.36 -30.18
CA GLY A 191 -19.09 -2.80 -30.39
C GLY A 191 -18.53 -3.11 -31.78
N VAL A 192 -17.72 -4.15 -31.83
CA VAL A 192 -17.18 -4.75 -33.04
C VAL A 192 -18.33 -5.03 -34.00
N ALA A 193 -18.38 -4.32 -35.13
CA ALA A 193 -19.37 -4.55 -36.16
C ALA A 193 -19.11 -5.91 -36.82
N ALA A 194 -20.07 -6.81 -36.69
CA ALA A 194 -20.15 -8.05 -37.43
C ALA A 194 -20.76 -7.77 -38.80
N ASP A 195 -19.95 -7.82 -39.86
CA ASP A 195 -20.43 -7.97 -41.23
C ASP A 195 -20.05 -9.37 -41.72
N ALA A 196 -21.06 -10.23 -41.76
CA ALA A 196 -21.05 -11.43 -42.59
C ALA A 196 -21.66 -11.05 -43.94
N HIS A 197 -20.97 -11.33 -45.05
CA HIS A 197 -21.52 -11.92 -46.29
C HIS A 197 -20.38 -12.37 -47.24
N GLY A 198 -20.13 -13.69 -47.20
CA GLY A 198 -19.79 -14.58 -48.32
C GLY A 198 -18.77 -14.19 -49.40
N GLN A 199 -17.53 -14.68 -49.26
CA GLN A 199 -16.83 -15.43 -50.32
C GLN A 199 -15.69 -16.27 -49.71
N ARG A 200 -15.79 -17.60 -49.81
CA ARG A 200 -14.71 -18.56 -49.52
C ARG A 200 -14.00 -18.90 -50.83
N PRO A 201 -12.67 -19.08 -50.80
CA PRO A 201 -12.16 -20.44 -50.88
C PRO A 201 -11.06 -20.74 -49.85
N GLY A 202 -10.74 -22.02 -49.71
CA GLY A 202 -10.15 -22.67 -48.54
C GLY A 202 -8.66 -22.46 -48.28
N ALA A 203 -8.30 -22.54 -47.00
CA ALA A 203 -7.09 -23.22 -46.50
C ALA A 203 -7.08 -23.26 -44.96
N GLY A 204 -6.77 -24.42 -44.38
CA GLY A 204 -6.06 -24.53 -43.10
C GLY A 204 -6.85 -24.40 -41.79
N ARG A 205 -7.53 -25.47 -41.36
CA ARG A 205 -7.82 -25.70 -39.93
C ARG A 205 -6.54 -26.18 -39.23
N GLN A 206 -5.87 -25.34 -38.46
CA GLN A 206 -4.95 -25.72 -37.37
C GLN A 206 -4.50 -24.44 -36.63
N ALA A 207 -5.20 -24.09 -35.53
CA ALA A 207 -4.73 -23.28 -34.40
C ALA A 207 -5.92 -22.78 -33.56
N ALA A 208 -6.53 -23.66 -32.75
CA ALA A 208 -7.45 -23.22 -31.70
C ALA A 208 -7.53 -24.20 -30.52
N ASP A 209 -7.20 -25.48 -30.70
CA ASP A 209 -7.26 -26.49 -29.62
C ASP A 209 -5.93 -26.70 -28.86
N ALA A 210 -4.88 -25.92 -29.13
CA ALA A 210 -3.57 -26.11 -28.51
C ALA A 210 -3.35 -25.31 -27.21
N VAL A 211 -4.16 -24.29 -26.92
CA VAL A 211 -3.87 -23.35 -25.81
C VAL A 211 -4.44 -23.81 -24.46
N THR A 212 -5.49 -24.65 -24.46
CA THR A 212 -6.11 -25.12 -23.21
C THR A 212 -5.51 -26.43 -22.68
N ALA A 213 -4.81 -27.21 -23.51
CA ALA A 213 -4.19 -28.47 -23.09
C ALA A 213 -2.72 -28.34 -22.60
N ASP A 214 -2.01 -27.28 -22.99
CA ASP A 214 -0.64 -27.02 -22.49
C ASP A 214 -0.67 -26.35 -21.10
N ALA A 215 -1.61 -25.44 -20.86
CA ALA A 215 -1.79 -24.80 -19.55
C ALA A 215 -2.18 -25.81 -18.45
N VAL A 216 -3.04 -26.78 -18.76
CA VAL A 216 -3.44 -27.85 -17.83
C VAL A 216 -2.33 -28.88 -17.62
N ARG A 217 -1.47 -29.11 -18.62
CA ARG A 217 -0.28 -29.97 -18.48
C ARG A 217 0.85 -29.32 -17.67
N ARG A 218 0.99 -27.99 -17.72
CA ARG A 218 1.93 -27.23 -16.88
C ARG A 218 1.49 -27.21 -15.41
N LEU A 219 0.19 -27.04 -15.14
CA LEU A 219 -0.33 -27.09 -13.76
C LEU A 219 -0.18 -28.48 -13.11
N ARG A 220 -0.28 -29.59 -13.88
CA ARG A 220 -0.11 -30.95 -13.33
C ARG A 220 1.34 -31.40 -13.13
N ARG A 221 2.34 -30.70 -13.68
CA ARG A 221 3.78 -30.97 -13.42
C ARG A 221 4.36 -30.17 -12.26
N ALA A 222 3.65 -29.16 -11.76
CA ALA A 222 4.04 -28.38 -10.58
C ALA A 222 3.64 -29.04 -9.25
N GLN A 223 2.83 -30.12 -9.29
CA GLN A 223 2.60 -30.97 -8.13
C GLN A 223 3.32 -32.32 -8.33
N GLY A 224 4.53 -32.40 -7.79
CA GLY A 224 5.26 -33.67 -7.61
C GLY A 224 6.38 -33.93 -8.63
N ALA A 225 7.49 -33.20 -8.52
CA ALA A 225 8.82 -33.71 -8.89
C ALA A 225 9.91 -32.87 -8.21
N LEU A 226 10.70 -33.51 -7.34
CA LEU A 226 11.99 -33.00 -6.85
C LEU A 226 12.90 -32.74 -8.05
N VAL A 227 13.18 -31.47 -8.35
CA VAL A 227 14.26 -31.10 -9.28
C VAL A 227 15.52 -30.93 -8.46
N ARG A 228 16.46 -31.84 -8.64
CA ARG A 228 17.83 -31.74 -8.15
C ARG A 228 18.55 -30.72 -9.03
N VAL A 229 18.86 -29.54 -8.48
CA VAL A 229 19.76 -28.58 -9.12
C VAL A 229 21.17 -28.88 -8.63
N SER A 230 22.04 -29.34 -9.52
CA SER A 230 23.48 -29.37 -9.29
C SER A 230 24.04 -28.01 -9.68
N CYS A 231 24.70 -27.33 -8.75
CA CYS A 231 25.48 -26.13 -9.03
C CYS A 231 26.93 -26.55 -9.30
N GLU A 232 27.46 -26.24 -10.48
CA GLU A 232 28.91 -26.19 -10.72
C GLU A 232 29.35 -24.73 -10.49
N GLY A 233 30.08 -24.49 -9.40
CA GLY A 233 30.63 -23.18 -9.05
C GLY A 233 30.81 -23.05 -7.53
N GLU A 234 32.01 -22.65 -7.09
CA GLU A 234 32.30 -22.41 -5.68
C GLU A 234 31.41 -21.28 -5.11
N PRO A 235 30.90 -21.42 -3.87
CA PRO A 235 30.03 -20.43 -3.25
C PRO A 235 30.78 -19.16 -2.87
N ASP A 236 30.18 -18.01 -3.20
CA ASP A 236 30.67 -16.67 -2.87
C ASP A 236 30.63 -16.43 -1.35
N ALA A 237 31.56 -15.61 -0.84
CA ALA A 237 32.00 -15.55 0.56
C ALA A 237 30.98 -15.01 1.60
N ASP A 238 29.71 -14.85 1.24
CA ASP A 238 28.64 -14.37 2.14
C ASP A 238 27.81 -15.50 2.77
N TRP A 239 27.89 -16.74 2.25
CA TRP A 239 27.08 -17.87 2.74
C TRP A 239 27.59 -18.50 4.04
N THR A 240 28.85 -18.27 4.42
CA THR A 240 29.47 -18.90 5.60
C THR A 240 29.13 -18.21 6.93
N ARG A 241 28.47 -17.03 6.91
CA ARG A 241 28.05 -16.33 8.13
C ARG A 241 26.73 -16.80 8.74
N LEU A 242 26.01 -17.73 8.10
CA LEU A 242 24.71 -18.23 8.58
C LEU A 242 24.74 -19.63 9.23
N GLY A 243 25.92 -20.21 9.48
CA GLY A 243 26.04 -21.38 10.37
C GLY A 243 25.32 -22.66 9.93
N VAL A 244 24.94 -22.78 8.65
CA VAL A 244 24.40 -24.04 8.11
C VAL A 244 25.57 -24.90 7.65
N SER A 245 26.01 -25.80 8.53
CA SER A 245 26.90 -26.89 8.15
C SER A 245 26.14 -27.87 7.26
N ALA A 246 26.70 -28.14 6.08
CA ALA A 246 26.22 -29.14 5.14
C ALA A 246 26.61 -30.54 5.60
N ASP A 247 25.94 -31.12 6.60
CA ASP A 247 26.01 -32.55 6.91
C ASP A 247 24.84 -33.01 7.80
N ALA A 248 23.72 -33.41 7.19
CA ALA A 248 22.75 -34.37 7.76
C ALA A 248 21.65 -34.74 6.74
N TYR A 249 22.01 -35.52 5.70
CA TYR A 249 21.01 -36.20 4.86
C TYR A 249 20.56 -37.50 5.53
N GLY A 250 19.40 -37.47 6.21
CA GLY A 250 18.67 -38.66 6.67
C GLY A 250 17.40 -38.87 5.84
N LYS A 251 17.29 -40.02 5.16
CA LYS A 251 16.13 -40.44 4.34
C LYS A 251 14.80 -40.40 5.11
N PRO A 252 13.67 -39.98 4.51
CA PRO A 252 12.35 -40.23 5.11
C PRO A 252 11.85 -41.65 4.78
N ALA A 253 11.40 -42.34 5.83
CA ALA A 253 10.64 -43.59 5.72
C ALA A 253 9.20 -43.30 5.26
N ALA A 254 8.69 -44.18 4.39
CA ALA A 254 7.34 -44.12 3.83
C ALA A 254 6.26 -44.44 4.88
N GLY A 255 5.17 -43.66 4.87
CA GLY A 255 3.96 -43.91 5.66
C GLY A 255 2.72 -43.42 4.92
N LYS A 256 1.69 -44.27 4.84
CA LYS A 256 0.56 -44.23 3.92
C LYS A 256 -0.62 -43.34 4.39
N ALA A 257 -1.30 -42.78 3.38
CA ALA A 257 -2.76 -42.66 3.18
C ALA A 257 -3.69 -42.02 4.25
N GLY A 258 -4.62 -41.18 3.76
CA GLY A 258 -5.85 -40.85 4.49
C GLY A 258 -6.58 -39.60 3.97
N ALA A 259 -7.20 -39.68 2.79
CA ALA A 259 -8.16 -38.67 2.33
C ALA A 259 -9.52 -38.89 3.02
N SER A 260 -10.18 -37.81 3.44
CA SER A 260 -11.64 -37.80 3.65
C SER A 260 -12.18 -36.39 3.45
N ARG A 261 -13.11 -36.31 2.50
CA ARG A 261 -13.85 -35.15 2.01
C ARG A 261 -15.24 -35.27 2.63
N GLN A 262 -15.73 -34.25 3.32
CA GLN A 262 -17.15 -34.15 3.66
C GLN A 262 -17.72 -32.82 3.19
N VAL A 263 -18.67 -32.96 2.26
CA VAL A 263 -19.60 -31.95 1.79
C VAL A 263 -20.84 -32.08 2.66
N LEU A 264 -21.30 -30.97 3.23
CA LEU A 264 -22.66 -30.86 3.77
C LEU A 264 -23.27 -29.60 3.17
N GLY A 265 -24.25 -29.82 2.29
CA GLY A 265 -25.22 -28.82 1.88
C GLY A 265 -26.44 -28.90 2.80
N ALA A 266 -27.09 -27.76 3.00
CA ALA A 266 -28.48 -27.69 3.44
C ALA A 266 -29.11 -26.45 2.79
N ALA A 267 -30.15 -26.70 2.00
CA ALA A 267 -31.12 -25.71 1.54
C ALA A 267 -32.33 -25.70 2.49
N ALA A 268 -32.99 -24.56 2.64
CA ALA A 268 -34.44 -24.38 2.55
C ALA A 268 -34.88 -23.04 3.17
N ASP A 269 -35.48 -22.21 2.32
CA ASP A 269 -36.80 -21.57 2.46
C ASP A 269 -37.20 -20.83 3.73
N GLY A 270 -37.73 -19.60 3.52
CA GLY A 270 -38.46 -18.88 4.56
C GLY A 270 -38.86 -17.47 4.17
N HIS A 271 -39.96 -17.36 3.42
CA HIS A 271 -40.69 -16.12 3.16
C HIS A 271 -41.07 -15.38 4.46
N GLY A 272 -40.92 -14.05 4.47
CA GLY A 272 -41.38 -13.21 5.58
C GLY A 272 -41.38 -11.72 5.20
N GLN A 273 -42.50 -11.27 4.64
CA GLN A 273 -42.77 -9.89 4.27
C GLN A 273 -43.22 -9.08 5.50
N PRO A 274 -42.64 -7.90 5.79
CA PRO A 274 -43.16 -7.00 6.82
C PRO A 274 -44.16 -5.97 6.23
N PRO A 275 -45.15 -5.51 7.01
CA PRO A 275 -46.23 -4.63 6.57
C PRO A 275 -45.84 -3.14 6.51
N ALA A 276 -46.67 -2.38 5.79
CA ALA A 276 -46.48 -0.97 5.43
C ALA A 276 -47.06 0.05 6.45
N ALA A 277 -46.32 1.16 6.59
CA ALA A 277 -46.72 2.57 6.80
C ALA A 277 -47.47 2.97 8.10
N PRO A 278 -47.33 4.23 8.59
CA PRO A 278 -47.94 5.38 7.90
C PRO A 278 -47.10 6.67 7.84
N ALA A 279 -47.56 7.53 6.93
CA ALA A 279 -47.10 8.88 6.66
C ALA A 279 -47.52 9.87 7.76
N ALA A 280 -46.60 10.79 8.09
CA ALA A 280 -46.88 12.11 8.65
C ALA A 280 -46.20 13.12 7.70
N GLY A 281 -46.79 14.20 7.23
CA GLY A 281 -47.80 15.08 7.82
C GLY A 281 -47.31 16.49 7.47
N ARG A 282 -47.63 16.95 6.25
CA ARG A 282 -47.28 18.29 5.78
C ARG A 282 -48.13 19.31 6.54
N GLN A 283 -47.52 20.17 7.35
CA GLN A 283 -48.14 21.39 7.83
C GLN A 283 -47.49 22.61 7.18
N ARG A 284 -48.33 23.34 6.45
CA ARG A 284 -48.09 24.71 6.01
C ARG A 284 -48.38 25.62 7.20
N ALA A 285 -47.50 26.58 7.46
CA ALA A 285 -47.78 27.72 8.32
C ALA A 285 -47.15 28.97 7.72
N ASP A 286 -48.05 29.76 7.14
CA ASP A 286 -48.15 31.22 7.04
C ASP A 286 -46.93 32.13 7.16
N ALA A 287 -46.88 33.01 6.17
CA ALA A 287 -45.97 34.12 5.98
C ALA A 287 -46.24 35.26 6.97
N HIS A 288 -45.19 35.80 7.58
CA HIS A 288 -45.15 37.16 8.11
C HIS A 288 -43.94 37.90 7.54
N GLY A 289 -44.22 39.09 6.99
CA GLY A 289 -43.29 39.92 6.25
C GLY A 289 -42.19 40.53 7.11
N GLY A 290 -40.97 40.47 6.60
CA GLY A 290 -39.79 41.16 7.11
C GLY A 290 -38.88 41.52 5.94
N ARG A 291 -38.71 42.82 5.73
CA ARG A 291 -37.98 43.48 4.64
C ARG A 291 -36.52 43.01 4.57
N ALA A 292 -36.15 42.26 3.53
CA ALA A 292 -34.78 41.84 3.28
C ALA A 292 -34.10 42.80 2.28
N VAL A 293 -32.95 43.30 2.69
CA VAL A 293 -32.01 44.11 1.90
C VAL A 293 -31.43 43.23 0.79
N GLU A 294 -31.47 43.68 -0.47
CA GLU A 294 -30.85 42.99 -1.61
C GLU A 294 -29.32 42.98 -1.45
N GLY A 295 -28.79 41.85 -0.96
CA GLY A 295 -27.40 41.46 -1.18
C GLY A 295 -27.20 40.92 -2.60
N PRO A 296 -25.95 40.91 -3.11
CA PRO A 296 -25.67 40.43 -4.47
C PRO A 296 -26.16 38.98 -4.62
N ALA A 297 -26.84 38.72 -5.75
CA ALA A 297 -27.45 37.44 -6.07
C ALA A 297 -26.48 36.27 -5.81
N PRO A 298 -26.93 35.15 -5.21
CA PRO A 298 -26.10 33.96 -5.08
C PRO A 298 -25.72 33.51 -6.49
N ALA A 299 -24.41 33.42 -6.74
CA ALA A 299 -23.89 32.75 -7.93
C ALA A 299 -24.62 31.39 -8.05
N GLY A 300 -25.32 31.18 -9.16
CA GLY A 300 -25.95 29.91 -9.47
C GLY A 300 -24.94 28.77 -9.33
N PRO A 301 -25.39 27.50 -9.17
CA PRO A 301 -24.49 26.37 -9.01
C PRO A 301 -23.47 26.40 -10.15
N GLY A 302 -22.23 26.78 -9.81
CA GLY A 302 -21.17 26.94 -10.78
C GLY A 302 -21.08 25.65 -11.58
N THR A 303 -21.06 25.77 -12.90
CA THR A 303 -20.73 24.67 -13.80
C THR A 303 -19.52 23.96 -13.20
N PRO A 304 -19.57 22.65 -12.91
CA PRO A 304 -18.44 21.97 -12.29
C PRO A 304 -17.23 22.17 -13.20
N THR A 305 -16.27 22.98 -12.74
CA THR A 305 -15.02 23.20 -13.46
C THR A 305 -14.44 21.82 -13.73
N PRO A 306 -14.19 21.46 -15.00
CA PRO A 306 -13.65 20.14 -15.30
C PRO A 306 -12.34 19.97 -14.53
N PRO A 307 -12.10 18.79 -13.92
CA PRO A 307 -10.92 18.58 -13.12
C PRO A 307 -9.68 18.89 -13.95
N ALA A 308 -8.78 19.71 -13.40
CA ALA A 308 -7.56 20.08 -14.08
C ALA A 308 -6.77 18.82 -14.48
N PRO A 309 -6.22 18.77 -15.70
CA PRO A 309 -5.48 17.60 -16.17
C PRO A 309 -4.23 17.37 -15.32
N ILE A 310 -3.89 16.11 -15.10
CA ILE A 310 -2.63 15.71 -14.49
C ILE A 310 -1.48 16.12 -15.42
N ARG A 311 -0.63 17.03 -14.92
CA ARG A 311 0.51 17.62 -15.65
C ARG A 311 1.76 17.67 -14.76
N PRO A 312 2.42 16.52 -14.51
CA PRO A 312 3.73 16.54 -13.87
C PRO A 312 4.77 17.18 -14.82
N VAL A 313 5.93 17.52 -14.28
CA VAL A 313 7.09 17.90 -15.09
C VAL A 313 7.43 16.76 -16.05
N PRO A 314 7.48 16.99 -17.38
CA PRO A 314 7.68 15.95 -18.36
C PRO A 314 8.94 15.12 -18.12
N ALA A 315 8.92 13.84 -18.53
CA ALA A 315 10.07 12.95 -18.45
C ALA A 315 11.23 13.40 -19.35
N GLY A 316 10.93 14.15 -20.42
CA GLY A 316 11.93 14.60 -21.40
C GLY A 316 12.37 13.53 -22.41
N GLU A 317 11.77 12.33 -22.35
CA GLU A 317 12.10 11.18 -23.20
C GLU A 317 10.80 10.40 -23.53
N THR A 318 10.79 9.65 -24.64
CA THR A 318 9.63 8.84 -25.04
C THR A 318 9.50 7.56 -24.20
N ALA A 319 8.29 6.99 -24.16
CA ALA A 319 8.06 5.72 -23.47
C ALA A 319 8.90 4.57 -24.04
N ALA A 320 9.03 4.50 -25.38
CA ALA A 320 9.84 3.52 -26.08
C ALA A 320 11.31 3.51 -25.61
N ALA A 321 11.92 4.70 -25.53
CA ALA A 321 13.33 4.85 -25.19
C ALA A 321 13.57 4.55 -23.70
N LEU A 322 12.68 5.01 -22.81
CA LEU A 322 12.71 4.65 -21.39
C LEU A 322 12.58 3.14 -21.17
N LEU A 323 11.61 2.50 -21.82
CA LEU A 323 11.40 1.04 -21.72
C LEU A 323 12.61 0.25 -22.21
N THR A 324 13.24 0.69 -23.30
CA THR A 324 14.43 0.02 -23.85
C THR A 324 15.61 0.11 -22.88
N ARG A 325 15.77 1.26 -22.22
CA ARG A 325 16.92 1.53 -21.35
C ARG A 325 16.75 1.01 -19.94
N LEU A 326 15.54 1.10 -19.37
CA LEU A 326 15.27 0.84 -17.96
C LEU A 326 14.32 -0.35 -17.73
N GLY A 327 13.56 -0.76 -18.73
CA GLY A 327 12.46 -1.71 -18.53
C GLY A 327 11.25 -1.09 -17.82
N PRO A 328 10.14 -1.84 -17.68
CA PRO A 328 8.85 -1.31 -17.23
C PRO A 328 8.86 -0.86 -15.76
N ASP A 329 9.38 -1.68 -14.85
CA ASP A 329 9.35 -1.40 -13.40
C ASP A 329 10.20 -0.18 -13.03
N ALA A 330 11.44 -0.12 -13.53
CA ALA A 330 12.32 1.01 -13.26
C ALA A 330 11.83 2.30 -13.90
N THR A 331 11.22 2.22 -15.09
CA THR A 331 10.55 3.38 -15.71
C THR A 331 9.42 3.88 -14.83
N ARG A 332 8.49 3.01 -14.40
CA ARG A 332 7.36 3.42 -13.56
C ARG A 332 7.82 3.99 -12.22
N TRP A 333 8.74 3.31 -11.54
CA TRP A 333 9.30 3.79 -10.28
C TRP A 333 9.98 5.15 -10.43
N GLY A 334 10.86 5.32 -11.41
CA GLY A 334 11.57 6.57 -11.65
C GLY A 334 10.66 7.75 -11.98
N LEU A 335 9.53 7.49 -12.66
CA LEU A 335 8.53 8.50 -13.00
C LEU A 335 7.61 8.89 -11.83
N LEU A 336 7.31 7.95 -10.92
CA LEU A 336 6.35 8.11 -9.83
C LEU A 336 6.99 8.50 -8.48
N ARG A 337 8.26 8.14 -8.26
CA ARG A 337 8.96 8.41 -6.99
C ARG A 337 9.10 9.91 -6.68
N PRO A 338 9.53 10.77 -7.62
CA PRO A 338 9.60 12.22 -7.38
C PRO A 338 8.21 12.84 -7.44
N ALA A 339 8.00 13.92 -6.67
CA ALA A 339 6.74 14.65 -6.71
C ALA A 339 6.48 15.21 -8.12
N GLY A 340 5.21 15.43 -8.47
CA GLY A 340 4.84 15.84 -9.83
C GLY A 340 5.50 17.13 -10.31
N HIS A 341 5.88 18.03 -9.40
CA HIS A 341 6.57 19.28 -9.72
C HIS A 341 8.11 19.16 -9.80
N ASP A 342 8.68 18.02 -9.41
CA ASP A 342 10.12 17.74 -9.49
C ASP A 342 10.46 17.02 -10.78
N ARG A 343 11.71 17.15 -11.27
CA ARG A 343 12.17 16.39 -12.44
C ARG A 343 12.44 14.92 -12.08
N ALA A 344 12.10 14.01 -12.99
CA ALA A 344 12.39 12.59 -12.82
C ALA A 344 13.87 12.27 -13.14
N ALA A 345 14.58 11.69 -12.17
CA ALA A 345 15.94 11.22 -12.34
C ALA A 345 15.93 9.81 -12.96
N LEU A 346 15.87 9.74 -14.29
CA LEU A 346 15.73 8.50 -15.06
C LEU A 346 17.10 7.96 -15.50
N GLY A 347 18.02 7.77 -14.54
CA GLY A 347 19.39 7.30 -14.77
C GLY A 347 19.58 5.78 -14.67
N PRO A 348 20.77 5.24 -15.03
CA PRO A 348 21.11 3.82 -14.90
C PRO A 348 21.14 3.34 -13.44
N ASP A 349 21.22 4.25 -12.47
CA ASP A 349 21.20 3.94 -11.04
C ASP A 349 19.96 3.15 -10.62
N LEU A 350 18.84 3.31 -11.35
CA LEU A 350 17.61 2.55 -11.13
C LEU A 350 17.73 1.05 -11.44
N LEU A 351 18.78 0.63 -12.16
CA LEU A 351 19.06 -0.76 -12.52
C LEU A 351 20.07 -1.43 -11.59
N VAL A 352 20.79 -0.66 -10.78
CA VAL A 352 21.81 -1.20 -9.90
C VAL A 352 21.14 -2.00 -8.79
N GLN A 353 21.56 -3.24 -8.61
CA GLN A 353 21.05 -4.16 -7.59
C GLN A 353 21.76 -3.93 -6.24
N THR A 354 21.54 -2.75 -5.67
CA THR A 354 22.10 -2.33 -4.39
C THR A 354 21.03 -1.69 -3.52
N GLU A 355 21.15 -1.78 -2.19
CA GLU A 355 20.19 -1.16 -1.28
C GLU A 355 20.15 0.37 -1.37
N ALA A 356 21.18 1.00 -1.94
CA ALA A 356 21.14 2.44 -2.25
C ALA A 356 20.12 2.78 -3.35
N ASN A 357 19.77 1.83 -4.21
CA ASN A 357 18.69 1.97 -5.18
C ASN A 357 17.35 1.68 -4.49
N ALA A 358 16.53 2.72 -4.31
CA ALA A 358 15.24 2.63 -3.64
C ALA A 358 14.30 1.58 -4.27
N LEU A 359 14.28 1.44 -5.61
CA LEU A 359 13.46 0.42 -6.28
C LEU A 359 13.90 -0.98 -5.88
N PHE A 360 15.21 -1.24 -5.98
CA PHE A 360 15.78 -2.52 -5.63
C PHE A 360 15.50 -2.83 -4.16
N ARG A 361 15.77 -1.88 -3.24
CA ARG A 361 15.56 -2.06 -1.81
C ARG A 361 14.13 -2.46 -1.46
N VAL A 362 13.13 -1.80 -2.07
CA VAL A 362 11.70 -2.10 -1.84
C VAL A 362 11.33 -3.49 -2.35
N ARG A 363 11.73 -3.83 -3.58
CA ARG A 363 11.45 -5.16 -4.15
C ARG A 363 12.22 -6.26 -3.42
N TYR A 364 13.44 -5.97 -2.98
CA TYR A 364 14.30 -6.89 -2.22
C TYR A 364 13.74 -7.16 -0.83
N ALA A 365 13.23 -6.15 -0.12
CA ALA A 365 12.53 -6.36 1.15
C ALA A 365 11.32 -7.30 0.99
N HIS A 366 10.53 -7.13 -0.08
CA HIS A 366 9.43 -8.04 -0.39
C HIS A 366 9.93 -9.47 -0.69
N ALA A 367 10.89 -9.63 -1.61
CA ALA A 367 11.44 -10.94 -1.97
C ALA A 367 12.09 -11.63 -0.75
N ARG A 368 12.73 -10.87 0.14
CA ARG A 368 13.31 -11.36 1.39
C ARG A 368 12.23 -11.83 2.36
N ALA A 369 11.13 -11.09 2.52
CA ALA A 369 9.98 -11.54 3.31
C ALA A 369 9.40 -12.87 2.80
N ARG A 370 9.31 -13.03 1.47
CA ARG A 370 8.88 -14.29 0.84
C ARG A 370 9.89 -15.42 1.08
N ALA A 371 11.19 -15.13 0.98
CA ALA A 371 12.25 -16.08 1.28
C ALA A 371 12.24 -16.55 2.73
N LEU A 372 11.94 -15.66 3.69
CA LEU A 372 11.79 -16.02 5.10
C LEU A 372 10.63 -17.00 5.30
N GLY A 373 9.49 -16.79 4.65
CA GLY A 373 8.36 -17.74 4.70
C GLY A 373 8.73 -19.12 4.15
N ARG A 374 9.47 -19.18 3.03
CA ARG A 374 9.98 -20.44 2.47
C ARG A 374 10.98 -21.12 3.42
N GLY A 375 11.90 -20.36 3.99
CA GLY A 375 12.89 -20.86 4.96
C GLY A 375 12.24 -21.39 6.24
N ALA A 376 11.24 -20.68 6.77
CA ALA A 376 10.46 -21.12 7.91
C ALA A 376 9.77 -22.46 7.66
N ALA A 377 9.15 -22.63 6.48
CA ALA A 377 8.50 -23.88 6.10
C ALA A 377 9.47 -25.07 6.07
N LEU A 378 10.72 -24.87 5.62
CA LEU A 378 11.76 -25.91 5.66
C LEU A 378 12.16 -26.30 7.09
N LEU A 379 12.06 -25.37 8.03
CA LEU A 379 12.34 -25.58 9.45
C LEU A 379 11.11 -26.07 10.25
N GLY A 380 9.97 -26.28 9.60
CA GLY A 380 8.70 -26.61 10.28
C GLY A 380 8.15 -25.47 11.15
N LEU A 381 8.63 -24.24 10.94
CA LEU A 381 8.17 -23.03 11.62
C LEU A 381 7.02 -22.40 10.82
N THR A 382 5.98 -21.96 11.51
CA THR A 382 4.89 -21.19 10.92
C THR A 382 4.81 -19.81 11.59
N ALA A 383 4.32 -18.82 10.86
CA ALA A 383 4.07 -17.50 11.42
C ALA A 383 2.99 -17.56 12.50
N ALA A 384 3.06 -16.66 13.47
CA ALA A 384 2.12 -16.60 14.59
C ALA A 384 0.66 -16.61 14.09
N GLY A 385 -0.14 -17.52 14.64
CA GLY A 385 -1.55 -17.71 14.33
C GLY A 385 -2.46 -16.78 15.14
N PRO A 386 -3.77 -16.71 14.82
CA PRO A 386 -4.71 -15.86 15.54
C PRO A 386 -4.71 -16.16 17.04
N GLY A 387 -4.49 -15.13 17.87
CA GLY A 387 -4.46 -15.22 19.33
C GLY A 387 -3.08 -15.55 19.91
N GLU A 388 -2.06 -15.75 19.07
CA GLU A 388 -0.68 -15.92 19.51
C GLU A 388 0.03 -14.56 19.62
N GLY A 389 0.82 -14.35 20.68
CA GLY A 389 1.44 -13.05 20.93
C GLY A 389 2.36 -12.55 19.80
N ILE A 390 2.29 -11.25 19.53
CA ILE A 390 3.24 -10.52 18.69
C ILE A 390 4.17 -9.69 19.57
N GLU A 391 5.47 -9.95 19.47
CA GLU A 391 6.55 -9.25 20.17
C GLU A 391 6.81 -7.87 19.53
N ALA A 392 5.86 -6.95 19.72
CA ALA A 392 5.86 -5.66 19.05
C ALA A 392 7.08 -4.77 19.34
N HIS A 393 7.71 -4.98 20.50
CA HIS A 393 8.89 -4.23 20.93
C HIS A 393 10.14 -4.52 20.06
N GLU A 394 10.14 -5.61 19.29
CA GLU A 394 11.23 -5.97 18.38
C GLU A 394 11.15 -5.19 17.05
N ALA A 395 9.97 -4.68 16.68
CA ALA A 395 9.72 -4.02 15.39
C ALA A 395 8.83 -2.77 15.47
N PRO A 396 9.02 -1.86 16.43
CA PRO A 396 8.06 -0.76 16.69
C PRO A 396 7.88 0.17 15.50
N THR A 397 8.98 0.57 14.85
CA THR A 397 8.95 1.47 13.69
C THR A 397 8.25 0.82 12.49
N LEU A 398 8.53 -0.47 12.25
CA LEU A 398 7.92 -1.21 11.17
C LEU A 398 6.42 -1.33 11.39
N LEU A 399 5.99 -1.77 12.57
CA LEU A 399 4.58 -1.90 12.92
C LEU A 399 3.82 -0.58 12.83
N ALA A 400 4.41 0.52 13.28
CA ALA A 400 3.83 1.85 13.11
C ALA A 400 3.63 2.18 11.61
N LEU A 401 4.64 1.95 10.77
CA LEU A 401 4.50 2.16 9.33
C LEU A 401 3.40 1.29 8.70
N LEU A 402 3.27 0.03 9.09
CA LEU A 402 2.17 -0.83 8.62
C LEU A 402 0.80 -0.29 9.06
N ALA A 403 0.70 0.30 10.26
CA ALA A 403 -0.54 0.94 10.74
C ALA A 403 -0.89 2.22 9.95
N ASP A 404 0.11 2.98 9.50
CA ASP A 404 -0.06 4.22 8.72
C ASP A 404 -0.58 3.99 7.29
N TYR A 405 -0.30 2.81 6.74
CA TYR A 405 -0.49 2.52 5.32
C TYR A 405 -1.89 2.88 4.78
N PRO A 406 -3.01 2.56 5.46
CA PRO A 406 -4.36 2.96 5.00
C PRO A 406 -4.53 4.48 4.88
N ALA A 407 -4.02 5.25 5.85
CA ALA A 407 -4.09 6.71 5.84
C ALA A 407 -3.22 7.30 4.72
N VAL A 408 -2.05 6.68 4.45
CA VAL A 408 -1.19 7.06 3.32
C VAL A 408 -1.88 6.83 1.98
N LEU A 409 -2.60 5.71 1.80
CA LEU A 409 -3.37 5.45 0.58
C LEU A 409 -4.48 6.48 0.38
N THR A 410 -5.21 6.79 1.45
CA THR A 410 -6.25 7.81 1.47
C THR A 410 -5.69 9.18 1.06
N ALA A 411 -4.57 9.60 1.67
CA ALA A 411 -3.92 10.86 1.37
C ALA A 411 -3.35 10.90 -0.06
N ALA A 412 -2.71 9.82 -0.52
CA ALA A 412 -2.18 9.72 -1.89
C ALA A 412 -3.31 9.82 -2.93
N ALA A 413 -4.46 9.21 -2.67
CA ALA A 413 -5.65 9.30 -3.51
C ALA A 413 -6.23 10.73 -3.53
N ARG A 414 -6.47 11.32 -2.34
CA ARG A 414 -7.03 12.68 -2.19
C ARG A 414 -6.18 13.74 -2.89
N HIS A 415 -4.85 13.66 -2.73
CA HIS A 415 -3.93 14.62 -3.34
C HIS A 415 -3.47 14.23 -4.75
N ARG A 416 -3.90 13.07 -5.27
CA ARG A 416 -3.45 12.53 -6.56
C ARG A 416 -1.90 12.47 -6.64
N ALA A 417 -1.27 12.06 -5.55
CA ALA A 417 0.16 12.17 -5.29
C ALA A 417 0.78 10.78 -5.04
N PRO A 418 1.08 9.98 -6.08
CA PRO A 418 1.62 8.63 -5.93
C PRO A 418 3.03 8.59 -5.32
N ASP A 419 3.79 9.69 -5.36
CA ASP A 419 5.08 9.83 -4.68
C ASP A 419 4.98 9.61 -3.16
N ARG A 420 3.82 9.92 -2.55
CA ARG A 420 3.56 9.68 -1.13
C ARG A 420 3.60 8.18 -0.81
N LEU A 421 3.02 7.36 -1.68
CA LEU A 421 3.07 5.91 -1.55
C LEU A 421 4.49 5.39 -1.76
N ALA A 422 5.20 5.84 -2.80
CA ALA A 422 6.59 5.43 -3.05
C ALA A 422 7.51 5.69 -1.84
N ARG A 423 7.45 6.90 -1.26
CA ARG A 423 8.22 7.25 -0.05
C ARG A 423 7.83 6.41 1.17
N HIS A 424 6.56 6.05 1.30
CA HIS A 424 6.13 5.19 2.39
C HIS A 424 6.67 3.77 2.23
N LEU A 425 6.68 3.20 1.01
CA LEU A 425 7.27 1.88 0.75
C LEU A 425 8.79 1.87 1.00
N GLU A 426 9.50 2.95 0.66
CA GLU A 426 10.91 3.11 1.04
C GLU A 426 11.11 3.08 2.56
N ALA A 427 10.23 3.75 3.31
CA ALA A 427 10.29 3.75 4.77
C ALA A 427 10.00 2.36 5.35
N VAL A 428 9.01 1.63 4.81
CA VAL A 428 8.69 0.25 5.21
C VAL A 428 9.86 -0.68 4.92
N ALA A 429 10.45 -0.60 3.73
CA ALA A 429 11.60 -1.42 3.35
C ALA A 429 12.82 -1.13 4.23
N GLY A 430 13.06 0.15 4.57
CA GLY A 430 14.11 0.52 5.51
C GLY A 430 13.91 -0.08 6.89
N ALA A 431 12.71 0.11 7.47
CA ALA A 431 12.36 -0.43 8.77
C ALA A 431 12.34 -1.97 8.80
N PHE A 432 12.05 -2.62 7.66
CA PHE A 432 12.11 -4.07 7.53
C PHE A 432 13.54 -4.60 7.67
N PHE A 433 14.54 -3.96 7.03
CA PHE A 433 15.93 -4.38 7.16
C PHE A 433 16.48 -4.07 8.56
N ASP A 434 16.16 -2.90 9.14
CA ASP A 434 16.52 -2.58 10.52
C ASP A 434 15.99 -3.65 11.50
N PHE A 435 14.75 -4.10 11.30
CA PHE A 435 14.12 -5.18 12.06
C PHE A 435 14.79 -6.54 11.79
N HIS A 436 15.05 -6.88 10.53
CA HIS A 436 15.65 -8.15 10.13
C HIS A 436 17.04 -8.34 10.76
N ASP A 437 17.84 -7.28 10.81
CA ASP A 437 19.18 -7.29 11.40
C ASP A 437 19.14 -7.34 12.93
N ALA A 438 18.22 -6.60 13.57
CA ALA A 438 18.13 -6.53 15.02
C ALA A 438 17.45 -7.77 15.64
N ALA A 439 16.48 -8.35 14.96
CA ALA A 439 15.68 -9.48 15.41
C ALA A 439 15.44 -10.48 14.27
N PRO A 440 16.42 -11.34 13.95
CA PRO A 440 16.30 -12.33 12.88
C PRO A 440 15.02 -13.18 13.00
N PRO A 441 14.19 -13.24 11.93
CA PRO A 441 12.93 -13.99 12.00
C PRO A 441 13.07 -15.51 12.01
N LEU A 442 14.19 -16.04 11.50
CA LEU A 442 14.49 -17.47 11.50
C LEU A 442 15.57 -17.77 12.55
N PRO A 443 15.52 -18.96 13.21
CA PRO A 443 16.58 -19.40 14.11
C PRO A 443 17.93 -19.48 13.39
N VAL A 444 19.00 -19.06 14.07
CA VAL A 444 20.37 -19.10 13.55
C VAL A 444 21.24 -20.07 14.36
N GLY A 445 22.03 -20.90 13.68
CA GLY A 445 22.92 -21.88 14.32
C GLY A 445 22.13 -22.91 15.16
N ASP A 446 22.47 -23.01 16.45
CA ASP A 446 21.86 -23.97 17.39
C ASP A 446 20.56 -23.44 18.03
N GLU A 447 20.09 -22.26 17.64
CA GLU A 447 18.84 -21.70 18.14
C GLU A 447 17.64 -22.59 17.81
N LYS A 448 16.80 -22.83 18.81
CA LYS A 448 15.57 -23.60 18.61
C LYS A 448 14.44 -22.69 18.11
N PRO A 449 13.60 -23.16 17.18
CA PRO A 449 12.31 -22.54 16.86
C PRO A 449 11.54 -22.18 18.13
N SER A 450 11.04 -20.94 18.21
CA SER A 450 10.37 -20.41 19.41
C SER A 450 9.19 -19.52 19.03
N ALA A 451 8.36 -19.14 20.02
CA ALA A 451 7.26 -18.20 19.82
C ALA A 451 7.73 -16.84 19.28
N ALA A 452 8.92 -16.38 19.69
CA ALA A 452 9.52 -15.16 19.15
C ALA A 452 9.77 -15.26 17.64
N HIS A 453 10.33 -16.38 17.16
CA HIS A 453 10.53 -16.60 15.73
C HIS A 453 9.21 -16.60 14.95
N ARG A 454 8.14 -17.20 15.50
CA ARG A 454 6.81 -17.16 14.87
C ARG A 454 6.25 -15.75 14.81
N SER A 455 6.40 -14.96 15.87
CA SER A 455 6.01 -13.55 15.93
C SER A 455 6.75 -12.73 14.88
N ARG A 456 8.09 -12.81 14.85
CA ARG A 456 8.95 -12.11 13.89
C ARG A 456 8.61 -12.46 12.45
N LEU A 457 8.33 -13.74 12.19
CA LEU A 457 7.91 -14.20 10.87
C LEU A 457 6.55 -13.60 10.47
N ALA A 458 5.59 -13.52 11.40
CA ALA A 458 4.30 -12.87 11.13
C ALA A 458 4.45 -11.37 10.81
N ILE A 459 5.35 -10.67 11.51
CA ILE A 459 5.68 -9.26 11.21
C ILE A 459 6.32 -9.15 9.83
N ALA A 460 7.28 -10.02 9.49
CA ALA A 460 7.93 -10.04 8.18
C ALA A 460 6.92 -10.32 7.04
N GLU A 461 5.99 -11.26 7.22
CA GLU A 461 4.93 -11.57 6.27
C GLU A 461 3.99 -10.37 6.06
N ALA A 462 3.60 -9.69 7.14
CA ALA A 462 2.77 -8.49 7.08
C ALA A 462 3.48 -7.35 6.32
N ALA A 463 4.76 -7.11 6.60
CA ALA A 463 5.56 -6.13 5.87
C ALA A 463 5.67 -6.47 4.37
N GLY A 464 5.97 -7.72 4.03
CA GLY A 464 6.01 -8.19 2.64
C GLY A 464 4.67 -8.01 1.91
N THR A 465 3.55 -8.13 2.63
CA THR A 465 2.20 -7.95 2.09
C THR A 465 1.89 -6.48 1.78
N VAL A 466 2.23 -5.56 2.68
CA VAL A 466 2.10 -4.11 2.43
C VAL A 466 2.98 -3.67 1.25
N LEU A 467 4.22 -4.17 1.19
CA LEU A 467 5.13 -3.89 0.07
C LEU A 467 4.55 -4.37 -1.28
N ALA A 468 3.98 -5.58 -1.32
CA ALA A 468 3.35 -6.12 -2.52
C ALA A 468 2.14 -5.28 -2.98
N GLY A 469 1.22 -4.98 -2.05
CA GLY A 469 0.03 -4.16 -2.34
C GLY A 469 0.40 -2.76 -2.84
N GLY A 470 1.40 -2.13 -2.22
CA GLY A 470 1.86 -0.80 -2.61
C GLY A 470 2.54 -0.78 -3.98
N LEU A 471 3.41 -1.76 -4.26
CA LEU A 471 4.03 -1.91 -5.58
C LEU A 471 2.96 -2.11 -6.68
N SER A 472 1.94 -2.93 -6.40
CA SER A 472 0.81 -3.17 -7.30
C SER A 472 0.00 -1.89 -7.62
N LEU A 473 -0.23 -1.03 -6.61
CA LEU A 473 -0.87 0.27 -6.78
C LEU A 473 -0.01 1.26 -7.61
N LEU A 474 1.32 1.15 -7.52
CA LEU A 474 2.24 1.90 -8.39
C LEU A 474 2.40 1.24 -9.77
N GLY A 475 1.84 0.05 -9.99
CA GLY A 475 1.98 -0.74 -11.22
C GLY A 475 3.39 -1.32 -11.42
N VAL A 476 4.15 -1.48 -10.35
CA VAL A 476 5.49 -2.09 -10.32
C VAL A 476 5.37 -3.53 -9.85
N SER A 477 6.17 -4.44 -10.42
CA SER A 477 6.15 -5.84 -9.99
C SER A 477 6.76 -6.06 -8.60
N ALA A 478 6.12 -6.95 -7.83
CA ALA A 478 6.63 -7.47 -6.57
C ALA A 478 7.03 -8.94 -6.77
N PRO A 479 8.28 -9.22 -7.18
CA PRO A 479 8.69 -10.58 -7.51
C PRO A 479 8.99 -11.40 -6.24
N GLU A 480 8.64 -12.69 -6.27
CA GLU A 480 8.91 -13.65 -5.18
C GLU A 480 10.41 -13.95 -4.99
N HIS A 481 11.23 -13.63 -6.00
CA HIS A 481 12.67 -13.82 -6.09
C HIS A 481 13.29 -12.66 -6.87
N LEU A 482 14.49 -12.21 -6.50
CA LEU A 482 15.25 -11.19 -7.20
C LEU A 482 16.63 -11.68 -7.60
#